data_AF-A0AAU9R450-F1
#
_entry.id   AF-A0AAU9R450-F1
#
_cell.length_a   1.000
_cell.length_b   1.000
_cell.length_c   1.000
_cell.angle_alpha   90.00
_cell.angle_beta   90.00
_cell.angle_gamma   90.00
#
_symmetry.space_group_name_H-M   'P 1'
#
loop_
_entity.id
_entity.type
_entity.pdbx_description
1 polymer ?
#
loop_
_entity_poly.entity_id
_entity_poly.type
_entity_poly.pdbx_seq_one_letter_code
_entity_poly.pdbx_strand_id
1 'polypeptide(L)'
;MSSLPSFDTENEPKIARSVEKFFKDYKVMELLRRCGLRKSKGIPLWSILSYIFSNVFPDRSMYMQQKSGKCTAGFSKNTYYRFMRNPHINWLRFTILLAERIVNGHLKDLTSDQRPNRFITLVLEERSECHRDDPED
;
A
#
# COMPACT_ATOMS: atom_id res chain seq x y z
N MET A 1 -14.20 11.02 24.53
CA MET A 1 -13.65 11.71 23.34
C MET A 1 -12.47 10.89 22.86
N SER A 2 -12.59 10.18 21.75
CA SER A 2 -11.51 9.35 21.21
C SER A 2 -10.37 10.24 20.69
N SER A 3 -9.25 10.23 21.39
CA SER A 3 -7.99 10.87 20.99
C SER A 3 -7.60 10.35 19.61
N LEU A 4 -7.43 11.28 18.65
CA LEU A 4 -6.86 10.96 17.35
C LEU A 4 -5.41 10.47 17.58
N PRO A 5 -4.96 9.39 16.91
CA PRO A 5 -3.62 8.87 17.07
C PRO A 5 -2.58 9.95 16.74
N SER A 6 -1.47 9.96 17.49
CA SER A 6 -0.37 10.92 17.35
C SER A 6 0.06 11.09 15.89
N PHE A 7 0.25 12.35 15.49
CA PHE A 7 0.72 12.69 14.14
C PHE A 7 2.24 12.52 14.04
N ASP A 8 2.74 11.28 14.04
CA ASP A 8 4.16 11.02 13.74
C ASP A 8 4.41 11.36 12.27
N THR A 9 4.81 12.61 12.04
CA THR A 9 4.98 13.22 10.71
C THR A 9 6.41 12.96 10.19
N GLU A 10 7.31 12.51 11.06
CA GLU A 10 8.73 12.30 10.76
C GLU A 10 8.99 11.06 9.89
N ASN A 11 8.10 10.06 9.94
CA ASN A 11 8.23 8.82 9.18
C ASN A 11 7.59 8.89 7.79
N GLU A 12 6.70 9.85 7.52
CA GLU A 12 6.05 10.04 6.22
C GLU A 12 7.04 10.16 5.04
N PRO A 13 8.10 11.00 5.10
CA PRO A 13 9.06 11.11 3.99
C PRO A 13 9.91 9.84 3.80
N LYS A 14 10.18 9.08 4.88
CA LYS A 14 10.92 7.82 4.80
C LYS A 14 10.07 6.75 4.11
N ILE A 15 8.79 6.64 4.48
CA ILE A 15 7.82 5.72 3.87
C ILE A 15 7.66 6.04 2.38
N ALA A 16 7.46 7.32 2.03
CA ALA A 16 7.32 7.72 0.63
C ALA A 16 8.54 7.29 -0.21
N ARG A 17 9.77 7.54 0.26
CA ARG A 17 10.99 7.11 -0.44
C ARG A 17 11.08 5.58 -0.59
N SER A 18 10.71 4.83 0.45
CA SER A 18 10.69 3.36 0.39
C SER A 18 9.67 2.84 -0.61
N VAL A 19 8.48 3.45 -0.67
CA VAL A 19 7.43 3.14 -1.66
C VAL A 19 7.90 3.43 -3.08
N GLU A 20 8.55 4.59 -3.31
CA GLU A 20 9.10 4.93 -4.62
C GLU A 20 10.18 3.95 -5.06
N LYS A 21 11.07 3.55 -4.15
CA LYS A 21 12.10 2.55 -4.42
C LYS A 21 11.47 1.21 -4.76
N PHE A 22 10.51 0.74 -3.96
CA PHE A 22 9.77 -0.49 -4.22
C PHE A 22 9.09 -0.48 -5.59
N PHE A 23 8.46 0.61 -5.99
CA PHE A 23 7.81 0.71 -7.30
C PHE A 23 8.81 0.65 -8.47
N LYS A 24 10.01 1.21 -8.29
CA LYS A 24 11.09 1.14 -9.29
C LYS A 24 11.65 -0.29 -9.39
N ASP A 25 12.00 -0.88 -8.26
CA ASP A 25 12.64 -2.20 -8.20
C ASP A 25 11.73 -3.31 -8.76
N TYR A 26 10.45 -3.31 -8.37
CA TYR A 26 9.48 -4.32 -8.80
C TYR A 26 8.67 -3.93 -10.04
N LYS A 27 9.00 -2.80 -10.68
CA LYS A 27 8.32 -2.29 -11.89
C LYS A 27 6.79 -2.32 -11.77
N VAL A 28 6.27 -1.88 -10.63
CA VAL A 28 4.86 -2.01 -10.25
C VAL A 28 3.92 -1.39 -11.29
N MET A 29 4.32 -0.28 -11.90
CA MET A 29 3.56 0.39 -12.96
C MET A 29 3.43 -0.44 -14.23
N GLU A 30 4.45 -1.25 -14.57
CA GLU A 30 4.41 -2.16 -15.71
C GLU A 30 3.43 -3.32 -15.43
N LEU A 31 3.48 -3.89 -14.23
CA LEU A 31 2.56 -4.95 -13.79
C LEU A 31 1.11 -4.48 -13.82
N LEU A 32 0.84 -3.29 -13.29
CA LEU A 32 -0.51 -2.71 -13.34
C LEU A 32 -1.02 -2.51 -14.77
N ARG A 33 -0.15 -2.08 -15.68
CA ARG A 33 -0.49 -1.94 -17.11
C ARG A 33 -0.84 -3.28 -17.74
N ARG A 34 -0.09 -4.35 -17.41
CA ARG A 34 -0.40 -5.73 -17.84
C ARG A 34 -1.73 -6.24 -17.25
N CYS A 35 -2.15 -5.72 -16.10
CA CYS A 35 -3.40 -6.08 -15.42
C CYS A 35 -4.61 -5.25 -15.87
N GLY A 36 -4.49 -4.46 -16.95
CA GLY A 36 -5.60 -3.73 -17.53
C GLY A 36 -5.71 -2.27 -17.10
N LEU A 37 -4.70 -1.74 -16.40
CA LEU A 37 -4.66 -0.30 -16.09
C LEU A 37 -4.53 0.53 -17.38
N ARG A 38 -5.61 1.21 -17.74
CA ARG A 38 -5.65 2.20 -18.83
C ARG A 38 -5.60 3.60 -18.23
N LYS A 39 -4.77 4.47 -18.81
CA LYS A 39 -4.54 5.84 -18.30
C LYS A 39 -5.87 6.58 -18.19
N SER A 40 -6.31 6.87 -16.97
CA SER A 40 -7.41 7.81 -16.74
C SER A 40 -6.86 9.23 -16.89
N LYS A 41 -7.48 10.04 -17.75
CA LYS A 41 -7.06 11.42 -18.06
C LYS A 41 -6.87 12.26 -16.78
N GLY A 42 -5.99 13.26 -16.84
CA GLY A 42 -5.80 14.28 -15.79
C GLY A 42 -4.70 13.95 -14.79
N ILE A 43 -4.93 13.02 -13.88
CA ILE A 43 -4.05 12.82 -12.72
C ILE A 43 -3.04 11.68 -12.97
N PRO A 44 -1.75 11.89 -12.65
CA PRO A 44 -0.75 10.83 -12.76
C PRO A 44 -1.11 9.65 -11.83
N LEU A 45 -1.22 8.47 -12.43
CA LEU A 45 -1.48 7.20 -11.74
C LEU A 45 -0.47 6.91 -10.63
N TRP A 46 0.78 7.28 -10.86
CA TRP A 46 1.86 7.19 -9.88
C TRP A 46 1.51 7.88 -8.57
N SER A 47 0.97 9.10 -8.63
CA SER A 47 0.65 9.89 -7.43
C SER A 47 -0.47 9.26 -6.62
N ILE A 48 -1.48 8.68 -7.28
CA ILE A 48 -2.59 8.00 -6.59
C ILE A 48 -2.08 6.70 -5.94
N LEU A 49 -1.30 5.90 -6.68
CA LEU A 49 -0.79 4.63 -6.18
C LEU A 49 0.21 4.83 -5.04
N SER A 50 1.13 5.80 -5.18
CA SER A 50 2.09 6.13 -4.13
C SER A 50 1.38 6.62 -2.88
N TYR A 51 0.33 7.43 -3.02
CA TYR A 51 -0.49 7.85 -1.88
C TYR A 51 -1.19 6.68 -1.19
N ILE A 52 -1.77 5.74 -1.96
CA ILE A 52 -2.40 4.53 -1.41
C ILE A 52 -1.37 3.72 -0.61
N PHE A 53 -0.23 3.39 -1.21
CA PHE A 53 0.81 2.59 -0.54
C PHE A 53 1.38 3.32 0.69
N SER A 54 1.61 4.63 0.60
CA SER A 54 2.06 5.42 1.74
C SER A 54 1.02 5.51 2.86
N ASN A 55 -0.27 5.27 2.58
CA ASN A 55 -1.33 5.19 3.59
C ASN A 55 -1.54 3.79 4.18
N VAL A 56 -0.91 2.74 3.63
CA VAL A 56 -1.02 1.37 4.18
C VAL A 56 -0.17 1.22 5.46
N PHE A 57 0.97 1.90 5.53
CA PHE A 57 1.91 1.79 6.64
C PHE A 57 1.54 2.61 7.89
N PRO A 58 1.06 3.86 7.77
CA PRO A 58 0.49 4.56 8.91
C PRO A 58 -0.96 4.12 9.12
N ASP A 59 -1.44 4.09 10.37
CA ASP A 59 -2.87 3.93 10.72
C ASP A 59 -3.69 5.18 10.32
N ARG A 60 -3.60 5.60 9.05
CA ARG A 60 -4.17 6.84 8.53
C ARG A 60 -4.85 6.62 7.19
N SER A 61 -6.17 6.55 7.22
CA SER A 61 -6.97 6.58 6.00
C SER A 61 -7.11 7.99 5.42
N MET A 62 -7.41 8.07 4.11
CA MET A 62 -7.74 9.33 3.44
C MET A 62 -8.88 10.08 4.15
N TYR A 63 -9.84 9.35 4.70
CA TYR A 63 -10.95 9.93 5.46
C TYR A 63 -10.47 10.65 6.73
N MET A 64 -9.56 10.03 7.49
CA MET A 64 -9.00 10.65 8.70
C MET A 64 -8.16 11.89 8.35
N GLN A 65 -7.35 11.84 7.29
CA GLN A 65 -6.58 13.00 6.82
C GLN A 65 -7.48 14.16 6.37
N GLN A 66 -8.61 13.86 5.71
CA GLN A 66 -9.59 14.88 5.34
C GLN A 66 -10.28 15.49 6.57
N LYS A 67 -10.69 14.66 7.53
CA LYS A 67 -11.34 15.15 8.77
C LYS A 67 -10.39 16.04 9.59
N SER A 68 -9.10 15.74 9.57
CA SER A 68 -8.07 16.55 10.24
C SER A 68 -7.57 17.75 9.43
N GLY A 69 -8.07 17.97 8.20
CA GLY A 69 -7.64 19.08 7.33
C GLY A 69 -6.21 18.95 6.79
N LYS A 70 -5.54 17.82 7.00
CA LYS A 70 -4.14 17.56 6.61
C LYS A 70 -4.04 16.67 5.36
N CYS A 71 -5.05 16.70 4.49
CA CYS A 71 -5.01 15.91 3.26
C CYS A 71 -4.01 16.54 2.29
N THR A 72 -2.84 15.92 2.15
CA THR A 72 -1.76 16.36 1.25
C THR A 72 -1.91 15.84 -0.18
N ALA A 73 -2.95 15.04 -0.45
CA ALA A 73 -3.18 14.49 -1.78
C ALA A 73 -3.60 15.59 -2.76
N GLY A 74 -2.79 15.80 -3.81
CA GLY A 74 -3.10 16.72 -4.93
C GLY A 74 -4.26 16.28 -5.83
N PHE A 75 -5.19 15.45 -5.31
CA PHE A 75 -6.35 14.94 -6.02
C PHE A 75 -7.56 14.78 -5.09
N SER A 76 -8.75 14.77 -5.68
CA SER A 76 -10.00 14.65 -4.92
C SER A 76 -10.25 13.23 -4.42
N LYS A 77 -11.03 13.11 -3.34
CA LYS A 77 -11.60 11.85 -2.82
C LYS A 77 -12.21 10.98 -3.92
N ASN A 78 -12.96 11.60 -4.82
CA ASN A 78 -13.60 10.89 -5.93
C ASN A 78 -12.58 10.23 -6.87
N THR A 79 -11.40 10.84 -7.04
CA THR A 79 -10.33 10.26 -7.86
C THR A 79 -9.79 8.99 -7.20
N TYR A 80 -9.54 9.03 -5.89
CA TYR A 80 -9.09 7.87 -5.10
C TYR A 80 -10.05 6.69 -5.24
N TYR A 81 -11.35 6.91 -5.00
CA TYR A 81 -12.32 5.83 -5.07
C TYR A 81 -12.57 5.32 -6.49
N ARG A 82 -12.53 6.20 -7.50
CA ARG A 82 -12.63 5.78 -8.91
C ARG A 82 -11.43 4.92 -9.32
N PHE A 83 -10.25 5.21 -8.80
CA PHE A 83 -9.06 4.40 -9.04
C PHE A 83 -9.19 3.02 -8.38
N MET A 84 -9.55 2.96 -7.09
CA MET A 84 -9.71 1.69 -6.37
C MET A 84 -10.85 0.83 -6.94
N ARG A 85 -11.97 1.45 -7.32
CA ARG A 85 -13.15 0.77 -7.87
C ARG A 85 -13.10 0.62 -9.39
N ASN A 86 -11.92 0.72 -10.02
CA ASN A 86 -11.83 0.59 -11.46
C ASN A 86 -12.03 -0.90 -11.87
N PRO A 87 -13.11 -1.24 -12.60
CA PRO A 87 -13.40 -2.63 -12.98
C PRO A 87 -12.41 -3.18 -14.03
N HIS A 88 -11.66 -2.32 -14.71
CA HIS A 88 -10.69 -2.74 -15.71
C HIS A 88 -9.37 -3.20 -15.10
N ILE A 89 -9.12 -2.91 -13.82
CA ILE A 89 -7.91 -3.35 -13.13
C ILE A 89 -8.20 -4.72 -12.51
N ASN A 90 -7.53 -5.75 -13.01
CA ASN A 90 -7.56 -7.04 -12.36
C ASN A 90 -6.59 -7.04 -11.16
N TRP A 91 -7.10 -6.63 -10.00
CA TRP A 91 -6.34 -6.56 -8.76
C TRP A 91 -5.79 -7.91 -8.31
N LEU A 92 -6.53 -9.00 -8.50
CA LEU A 92 -6.08 -10.35 -8.15
C LEU A 92 -4.88 -10.77 -9.00
N ARG A 93 -4.94 -10.55 -10.32
CA ARG A 93 -3.82 -10.85 -11.21
C ARG A 93 -2.62 -9.98 -10.90
N PHE A 94 -2.85 -8.72 -10.51
CA PHE A 94 -1.77 -7.82 -10.10
C PHE A 94 -1.05 -8.31 -8.83
N THR A 95 -1.78 -8.73 -7.79
CA THR A 95 -1.16 -9.22 -6.56
C THR A 95 -0.37 -10.51 -6.80
N ILE A 96 -0.88 -11.43 -7.61
CA ILE A 96 -0.17 -12.67 -7.98
C ILE A 96 1.13 -12.35 -8.72
N LEU A 97 1.09 -11.50 -9.75
CA LEU A 97 2.29 -11.14 -10.52
C LEU A 97 3.31 -10.34 -9.69
N LEU A 98 2.82 -9.52 -8.75
CA LEU A 98 3.69 -8.80 -7.83
C LEU A 98 4.37 -9.76 -6.86
N ALA A 99 3.63 -10.69 -6.26
CA ALA A 99 4.16 -11.72 -5.38
C ALA A 99 5.19 -12.60 -6.10
N GLU A 100 4.86 -13.07 -7.32
CA GLU A 100 5.79 -13.82 -8.17
C GLU A 100 7.09 -13.03 -8.39
N ARG A 101 7.00 -11.72 -8.69
CA ARG A 101 8.18 -10.90 -8.94
C ARG A 101 9.01 -10.67 -7.68
N ILE A 102 8.38 -10.52 -6.51
CA ILE A 102 9.08 -10.41 -5.23
C ILE A 102 9.80 -11.72 -4.90
N VAL A 103 9.09 -12.84 -5.01
CA VAL A 103 9.66 -14.17 -4.72
C VAL A 103 10.82 -14.46 -5.66
N ASN A 104 10.64 -14.30 -6.98
CA ASN A 104 11.68 -14.60 -7.95
C ASN A 104 12.85 -13.60 -7.93
N GLY A 105 12.59 -12.34 -7.60
CA GLY A 105 13.61 -11.28 -7.64
C GLY A 105 14.40 -11.10 -6.34
N HIS A 106 13.85 -11.53 -5.20
CA HIS A 106 14.46 -11.24 -3.90
C HIS A 106 14.45 -12.44 -2.94
N LEU A 107 13.49 -13.35 -3.06
CA LEU A 107 13.36 -14.49 -2.15
C LEU A 107 14.04 -15.77 -2.69
N LYS A 108 14.17 -15.89 -4.01
CA LYS A 108 14.80 -17.04 -4.65
C LYS A 108 16.28 -17.19 -4.28
N ASP A 109 17.01 -16.07 -4.24
CA ASP A 109 18.40 -16.05 -3.75
C ASP A 109 18.49 -16.42 -2.26
N LEU A 110 17.41 -16.13 -1.51
CA LEU A 110 17.27 -16.49 -0.10
C LEU A 110 16.76 -17.93 0.13
N THR A 111 16.45 -18.69 -0.93
CA THR A 111 15.94 -20.08 -0.82
C THR A 111 16.75 -21.05 -1.69
N SER A 112 17.87 -20.61 -2.25
CA SER A 112 18.78 -21.49 -3.00
C SER A 112 19.42 -22.54 -2.07
N ASP A 113 19.66 -23.75 -2.61
CA ASP A 113 20.17 -24.94 -1.88
C ASP A 113 21.54 -24.75 -1.19
N GLN A 114 22.16 -23.58 -1.32
CA GLN A 114 23.50 -23.24 -0.80
C GLN A 114 23.48 -22.62 0.61
N ARG A 115 22.41 -22.81 1.42
CA ARG A 115 22.31 -22.14 2.73
C ARG A 115 22.81 -22.97 3.92
N PRO A 116 23.68 -22.40 4.79
CA PRO A 116 23.70 -22.75 6.20
C PRO A 116 22.45 -22.19 6.88
N ASN A 117 21.76 -23.07 7.62
CA ASN A 117 20.44 -22.92 8.22
C ASN A 117 20.23 -21.57 8.94
N ARG A 118 19.54 -20.60 8.30
CA ARG A 118 19.09 -19.36 8.95
C ARG A 118 17.63 -19.11 8.60
N PHE A 119 16.76 -19.41 9.56
CA PHE A 119 15.33 -19.12 9.50
C PHE A 119 15.10 -17.61 9.49
N ILE A 120 14.41 -17.12 8.45
CA ILE A 120 13.93 -15.73 8.39
C ILE A 120 12.45 -15.77 8.75
N THR A 121 12.11 -15.30 9.94
CA THR A 121 10.71 -15.11 10.35
C THR A 121 10.16 -13.89 9.63
N LEU A 122 9.35 -14.11 8.59
CA LEU A 122 8.51 -13.06 8.00
C LEU A 122 7.33 -12.83 8.95
N VAL A 123 7.44 -11.87 9.85
CA VAL A 123 6.31 -11.45 10.70
C VAL A 123 5.32 -10.68 9.83
N LEU A 124 4.25 -11.36 9.41
CA LEU A 124 3.03 -10.70 8.98
C LEU A 124 2.25 -10.37 10.26
N GLU A 125 2.30 -9.11 10.68
CA GLU A 125 1.51 -8.61 11.81
C GLU A 125 0.02 -8.60 11.40
N GLU A 126 -0.67 -9.72 11.63
CA GLU A 126 -2.13 -9.78 11.65
C GLU A 126 -2.60 -9.04 12.91
N ARG A 127 -2.89 -7.74 12.79
CA ARG A 127 -3.66 -7.00 13.80
C ARG A 127 -5.07 -7.58 13.87
N SER A 128 -5.20 -8.61 14.69
CA SER A 128 -6.46 -9.22 15.10
C SER A 128 -7.08 -8.39 16.23
N GLU A 129 -8.42 -8.35 16.21
CA GLU A 129 -9.34 -7.95 17.29
C GLU A 129 -9.69 -6.47 17.45
N CYS A 130 -10.74 -6.10 16.69
CA CYS A 130 -11.73 -5.11 17.09
C CYS A 130 -12.43 -5.61 18.36
N HIS A 131 -12.15 -4.99 19.51
CA HIS A 131 -12.97 -5.13 20.70
C HIS A 131 -14.35 -4.51 20.38
N ARG A 132 -15.39 -5.34 20.37
CA ARG A 132 -16.78 -4.88 20.44
C ARG A 132 -17.07 -4.66 21.91
N ASP A 133 -17.04 -3.41 22.35
CA ASP A 133 -17.74 -3.01 23.56
C ASP A 133 -19.23 -2.90 23.20
N ASP A 134 -20.00 -3.92 23.57
CA ASP A 134 -21.46 -3.83 23.63
C ASP A 134 -21.85 -2.89 24.81
N PRO A 135 -22.96 -2.14 24.70
CA PRO A 135 -23.40 -1.25 25.77
C PRO A 135 -24.10 -2.06 26.87
N GLU A 136 -23.63 -1.93 28.11
CA GLU A 136 -24.41 -2.26 29.30
C GLU A 136 -25.04 -0.98 29.88
N ASP A 137 -26.28 -1.11 30.34
CA ASP A 137 -27.23 -0.10 30.84
C ASP A 137 -26.67 0.91 31.87
#